data_AF-A0AAV6BDZ4-F1
#
_entry.id   AF-A0AAV6BDZ4-F1
#
_cell.length_a   1.000
_cell.length_b   1.000
_cell.length_c   1.000
_cell.angle_alpha   90.00
_cell.angle_beta   90.00
_cell.angle_gamma   90.00
#
_symmetry.space_group_name_H-M   'P 1'
#
loop_
_entity.id
_entity.type
_entity.pdbx_description
1 polymer ?
#
loop_
_entity_poly.entity_id
_entity_poly.type
_entity_poly.pdbx_seq_one_letter_code
_entity_poly.pdbx_strand_id
1 'polypeptide(L)'
;MRKLGVVLGVLLVFWMVLPMAGRGPIDLYGADESGAQGTKASAKGKAKNAEAAAGTAEVSVAPANDTPDYNAIYKIKDEGFNRSQVMEIESYLADVYGPRVTNSPNVRAAGEWTMGKMKEWQLTNVHEETWPFGRGWSNEHTSAEMIAPRYFYLIAYPKVWTPGTNGSVTGDAVLVPMAKEEDFAKYKGQLKGKFVLSDPTPPDLKPHFEPDAHRYTDAELADLANETIPGPRNEDRFA
;
A
#
# COMPACT_ATOMS: atom_id res chain seq x y z
N MET A 1 -65.10 15.62 25.00
CA MET A 1 -63.81 15.51 25.72
C MET A 1 -62.70 16.02 24.81
N ARG A 2 -61.91 16.96 25.35
CA ARG A 2 -60.69 17.68 24.90
C ARG A 2 -60.26 17.67 23.41
N LYS A 3 -60.26 18.89 22.85
CA LYS A 3 -59.34 19.39 21.80
C LYS A 3 -57.97 19.75 22.39
N LEU A 4 -56.89 19.61 21.62
CA LEU A 4 -55.61 20.38 21.63
C LEU A 4 -54.76 19.79 20.47
N GLY A 5 -53.99 20.48 19.63
CA GLY A 5 -53.47 21.84 19.62
C GLY A 5 -52.09 21.82 18.92
N VAL A 6 -51.96 22.62 17.85
CA VAL A 6 -50.78 22.89 16.99
C VAL A 6 -49.62 23.54 17.76
N VAL A 7 -48.34 23.40 17.32
CA VAL A 7 -47.35 24.52 17.17
C VAL A 7 -46.29 24.18 16.11
N LEU A 8 -45.95 25.22 15.33
CA LEU A 8 -45.13 25.37 14.13
C LEU A 8 -43.80 26.08 14.47
N GLY A 9 -42.71 25.71 13.79
CA GLY A 9 -41.63 26.60 13.31
C GLY A 9 -40.56 27.13 14.30
N VAL A 10 -39.30 27.18 13.86
CA VAL A 10 -38.59 28.42 13.45
C VAL A 10 -37.28 28.06 12.74
N LEU A 11 -37.01 28.85 11.69
CA LEU A 11 -35.94 28.82 10.71
C LEU A 11 -34.68 29.56 11.20
N LEU A 12 -33.50 29.12 10.72
CA LEU A 12 -32.34 29.90 10.25
C LEU A 12 -31.72 31.01 11.15
N VAL A 13 -30.41 30.87 11.43
CA VAL A 13 -29.46 31.99 11.31
C VAL A 13 -28.21 31.51 10.57
N PHE A 14 -27.96 32.18 9.45
CA PHE A 14 -26.79 32.09 8.58
C PHE A 14 -25.92 33.34 8.85
N TRP A 15 -24.60 33.17 8.69
CA TRP A 15 -23.56 34.18 8.43
C TRP A 15 -22.79 34.86 9.59
N MET A 16 -21.49 34.56 9.63
CA MET A 16 -20.46 35.60 9.70
C MET A 16 -19.27 35.20 8.79
N VAL A 17 -18.76 36.20 8.07
CA VAL A 17 -17.76 36.17 7.00
C VAL A 17 -16.56 37.02 7.47
N LEU A 18 -15.29 36.59 7.32
CA LEU A 18 -14.32 36.91 6.24
C LEU A 18 -12.88 36.57 6.75
N PRO A 19 -11.78 36.81 6.01
CA PRO A 19 -11.09 35.94 5.03
C PRO A 19 -9.72 35.42 5.53
N MET A 20 -9.14 34.39 4.92
CA MET A 20 -7.66 34.24 4.82
C MET A 20 -7.31 33.25 3.71
N ALA A 21 -6.72 33.82 2.67
CA ALA A 21 -5.89 33.29 1.61
C ALA A 21 -5.53 31.78 1.59
N GLY A 22 -5.73 31.19 0.39
CA GLY A 22 -4.72 30.37 -0.27
C GLY A 22 -4.44 28.98 0.31
N ARG A 23 -5.24 27.99 -0.10
CA ARG A 23 -4.75 26.60 -0.27
C ARG A 23 -5.34 26.03 -1.54
N GLY A 24 -4.48 25.86 -2.54
CA GLY A 24 -4.79 25.13 -3.77
C GLY A 24 -4.99 23.63 -3.52
N PRO A 25 -5.31 22.86 -4.58
CA PRO A 25 -5.47 21.41 -4.48
C PRO A 25 -4.18 20.75 -3.99
N ILE A 26 -4.34 19.72 -3.14
CA ILE A 26 -3.23 18.87 -2.66
C ILE A 26 -2.74 18.06 -3.86
N ASP A 27 -1.60 18.48 -4.41
CA ASP A 27 -0.88 17.80 -5.46
C ASP A 27 -0.09 16.63 -4.83
N LEU A 28 -0.42 15.39 -5.20
CA LEU A 28 0.22 14.17 -4.66
C LEU A 28 1.48 13.75 -5.44
N TYR A 29 1.94 14.57 -6.38
CA TYR A 29 3.21 14.38 -7.08
C TYR A 29 3.90 15.73 -7.30
N GLY A 30 4.79 16.10 -6.38
CA GLY A 30 5.65 17.28 -6.52
C GLY A 30 6.99 16.99 -5.87
N ALA A 31 7.96 16.59 -6.69
CA ALA A 31 9.37 16.60 -6.34
C ALA A 31 9.81 18.07 -6.23
N ASP A 32 10.21 18.52 -5.04
CA ASP A 32 10.87 19.82 -4.85
C ASP A 32 12.39 19.66 -4.97
N GLU A 33 12.85 19.66 -6.23
CA GLU A 33 14.21 20.08 -6.51
C GLU A 33 14.33 21.59 -6.24
N SER A 34 14.91 21.99 -5.11
CA SER A 34 15.65 23.25 -5.06
C SER A 34 16.66 23.31 -3.91
N GLY A 35 17.93 23.51 -4.30
CA GLY A 35 18.76 24.52 -3.65
C GLY A 35 19.77 24.06 -2.60
N ALA A 36 20.95 23.62 -3.04
CA ALA A 36 22.20 23.93 -2.33
C ALA A 36 23.41 23.83 -3.27
N GLN A 37 23.59 24.84 -4.14
CA GLN A 37 24.88 25.12 -4.77
C GLN A 37 25.80 25.82 -3.76
N GLY A 38 26.79 25.11 -3.24
CA GLY A 38 27.88 25.68 -2.45
C GLY A 38 29.09 26.01 -3.33
N THR A 39 29.34 27.29 -3.56
CA THR A 39 30.51 27.82 -4.26
C THR A 39 31.74 27.93 -3.34
N LYS A 40 32.93 27.75 -3.92
CA LYS A 40 34.24 27.82 -3.26
C LYS A 40 34.66 29.27 -2.97
N ALA A 41 35.24 29.53 -1.81
CA ALA A 41 36.19 30.64 -1.61
C ALA A 41 37.16 30.35 -0.45
N SER A 42 38.44 30.61 -0.72
CA SER A 42 39.60 30.51 0.18
C SER A 42 39.94 31.90 0.74
N ALA A 43 40.32 32.01 2.03
CA ALA A 43 41.45 32.83 2.51
C ALA A 43 41.49 33.04 4.04
N LYS A 44 42.59 32.60 4.66
CA LYS A 44 43.52 33.38 5.53
C LYS A 44 42.99 34.05 6.82
N GLY A 45 43.33 33.44 7.96
CA GLY A 45 44.22 34.08 8.96
C GLY A 45 43.63 34.73 10.22
N LYS A 46 44.19 34.27 11.36
CA LYS A 46 44.51 34.93 12.65
C LYS A 46 43.75 34.45 13.89
N ALA A 47 44.53 33.82 14.76
CA ALA A 47 44.22 33.39 16.11
C ALA A 47 43.89 34.56 17.06
N LYS A 48 42.98 34.32 18.02
CA LYS A 48 43.05 34.84 19.40
C LYS A 48 42.37 33.87 20.38
N ASN A 49 43.03 33.73 21.52
CA ASN A 49 42.78 32.85 22.67
C ASN A 49 41.39 33.03 23.32
N ALA A 50 40.82 31.96 23.88
CA ALA A 50 40.52 31.84 25.32
C ALA A 50 39.65 30.59 25.60
N GLU A 51 40.24 29.74 26.43
CA GLU A 51 39.75 28.61 27.23
C GLU A 51 38.24 28.62 27.61
N ALA A 52 37.55 27.55 27.24
CA ALA A 52 36.39 27.02 27.97
C ALA A 52 36.41 25.49 27.85
N ALA A 53 36.62 24.82 29.00
CA ALA A 53 36.65 23.38 29.11
C ALA A 53 35.27 22.78 28.77
N ALA A 54 35.19 22.08 27.64
CA ALA A 54 34.13 21.13 27.33
C ALA A 54 34.81 19.83 26.93
N GLY A 55 34.75 18.82 27.80
CA GLY A 55 35.27 17.48 27.51
C GLY A 55 34.53 16.90 26.30
N THR A 56 35.16 16.95 25.14
CA THR A 56 34.73 16.21 23.95
C THR A 56 35.17 14.76 24.14
N ALA A 57 34.22 13.87 24.40
CA ALA A 57 34.44 12.45 24.17
C ALA A 57 34.59 12.26 22.65
N GLU A 58 35.82 12.09 22.18
CA GLU A 58 36.09 11.67 20.82
C GLU A 58 35.51 10.26 20.64
N VAL A 59 34.38 10.16 19.92
CA VAL A 59 33.92 8.87 19.39
C VAL A 59 34.90 8.50 18.28
N SER A 60 35.86 7.64 18.60
CA SER A 60 36.75 7.05 17.59
C SER A 60 35.89 6.17 16.67
N VAL A 61 35.53 6.67 15.50
CA VAL A 61 35.02 5.82 14.42
C VAL A 61 36.23 5.07 13.88
N ALA A 62 36.42 3.84 14.35
CA ALA A 62 37.43 2.94 13.79
C ALA A 62 37.10 2.72 12.30
N PRO A 63 38.11 2.69 11.40
CA PRO A 63 37.88 2.38 10.00
C PRO A 63 37.27 0.97 9.91
N ALA A 64 36.11 0.86 9.26
CA ALA A 64 35.51 -0.43 8.94
C ALA A 64 36.48 -1.16 7.98
N ASN A 65 37.00 -2.30 8.41
CA ASN A 65 37.69 -3.22 7.52
C ASN A 65 36.64 -3.88 6.64
N ASP A 66 36.39 -3.32 5.46
CA ASP A 66 35.43 -3.80 4.45
C ASP A 66 35.92 -5.07 3.72
N THR A 67 36.67 -5.94 4.38
CA THR A 67 36.99 -7.28 3.84
C THR A 67 35.85 -8.23 4.19
N PRO A 68 35.14 -8.81 3.20
CA PRO A 68 34.04 -9.73 3.49
C PRO A 68 34.50 -10.93 4.32
N ASP A 69 33.75 -11.26 5.39
CA ASP A 69 33.95 -12.50 6.14
C ASP A 69 33.38 -13.68 5.33
N TYR A 70 34.26 -14.38 4.61
CA TYR A 70 33.89 -15.54 3.82
C TYR A 70 33.30 -16.68 4.65
N ASN A 71 33.70 -16.85 5.91
CA ASN A 71 33.14 -17.90 6.77
C ASN A 71 31.68 -17.59 7.12
N ALA A 72 31.36 -16.33 7.42
CA ALA A 72 29.98 -15.91 7.62
C ALA A 72 29.13 -16.12 6.36
N ILE A 73 29.67 -15.79 5.18
CA ILE A 73 28.99 -16.02 3.89
C ILE A 73 28.69 -17.51 3.68
N TYR A 74 29.64 -18.41 3.95
CA TYR A 74 29.39 -19.85 3.81
C TYR A 74 28.32 -20.36 4.78
N LYS A 75 28.29 -19.86 6.01
CA LYS A 75 27.23 -20.19 6.97
C LYS A 75 25.85 -19.73 6.48
N ILE A 76 25.75 -18.53 5.92
CA ILE A 76 24.50 -18.01 5.34
C ILE A 76 24.05 -18.87 4.15
N LYS A 77 24.97 -19.24 3.26
CA LYS A 77 24.67 -20.14 2.14
C LYS A 77 24.16 -21.50 2.61
N ASP A 78 24.83 -22.08 3.59
CA ASP A 78 24.45 -23.36 4.16
C ASP A 78 23.05 -23.31 4.81
N GLU A 79 22.71 -22.20 5.48
CA GLU A 79 21.34 -21.96 5.97
C GLU A 79 20.33 -21.87 4.82
N GLY A 80 20.65 -21.12 3.77
CA GLY A 80 19.76 -20.94 2.61
C GLY A 80 19.54 -22.19 1.76
N PHE A 81 20.54 -23.07 1.65
CA PHE A 81 20.46 -24.27 0.81
C PHE A 81 20.10 -25.54 1.57
N ASN A 82 20.64 -25.74 2.78
CA ASN A 82 20.52 -27.00 3.50
C ASN A 82 19.56 -26.93 4.71
N ARG A 83 19.24 -25.74 5.22
CA ARG A 83 18.35 -25.54 6.39
C ARG A 83 17.30 -24.46 6.14
N SER A 84 16.86 -24.32 4.89
CA SER A 84 15.90 -23.27 4.53
C SER A 84 14.57 -23.45 5.24
N GLN A 85 14.10 -22.39 5.90
CA GLN A 85 12.77 -22.30 6.50
C GLN A 85 11.77 -21.55 5.60
N VAL A 86 12.15 -21.23 4.36
CA VAL A 86 11.36 -20.33 3.48
C VAL A 86 9.93 -20.81 3.27
N MET A 87 9.74 -22.10 2.99
CA MET A 87 8.41 -22.65 2.71
C MET A 87 7.52 -22.69 3.96
N GLU A 88 8.10 -22.91 5.13
CA GLU A 88 7.36 -22.86 6.39
C GLU A 88 6.93 -21.41 6.69
N ILE A 89 7.86 -20.46 6.59
CA ILE A 89 7.58 -19.04 6.80
C ILE A 89 6.52 -18.54 5.81
N GLU A 90 6.67 -18.91 4.54
CA GLU A 90 5.71 -18.58 3.49
C GLU A 90 4.33 -19.16 3.80
N SER A 91 4.21 -20.42 4.22
CA SER A 91 2.92 -21.01 4.55
C SER A 91 2.23 -20.30 5.72
N TYR A 92 2.97 -19.91 6.77
CA TYR A 92 2.38 -19.10 7.85
C TYR A 92 1.86 -17.76 7.34
N LEU A 93 2.64 -17.06 6.52
CA LEU A 93 2.21 -15.77 5.99
C LEU A 93 1.05 -15.94 5.01
N ALA A 94 1.17 -16.80 4.00
CA ALA A 94 0.24 -16.95 2.89
C ALA A 94 -1.02 -17.77 3.22
N ASP A 95 -0.91 -18.84 3.99
CA ASP A 95 -2.03 -19.76 4.24
C ASP A 95 -2.71 -19.47 5.59
N VAL A 96 -1.92 -19.26 6.64
CA VAL A 96 -2.47 -19.04 8.00
C VAL A 96 -3.04 -17.62 8.13
N TYR A 97 -2.27 -16.59 7.78
CA TYR A 97 -2.74 -15.21 7.84
C TYR A 97 -3.46 -14.74 6.57
N GLY A 98 -3.19 -15.36 5.42
CA GLY A 98 -3.98 -15.10 4.21
C GLY A 98 -3.85 -13.67 3.69
N PRO A 99 -4.90 -13.06 3.13
CA PRO A 99 -4.86 -11.72 2.56
C PRO A 99 -4.45 -10.64 3.59
N ARG A 100 -3.36 -9.92 3.31
CA ARG A 100 -2.75 -8.90 4.21
C ARG A 100 -2.84 -7.49 3.64
N VAL A 101 -4.06 -7.00 3.43
CA VAL A 101 -4.29 -5.60 3.02
C VAL A 101 -3.72 -4.64 4.07
N THR A 102 -3.15 -3.52 3.64
CA THR A 102 -2.56 -2.51 4.54
C THR A 102 -3.58 -2.07 5.61
N ASN A 103 -3.13 -2.10 6.87
CA ASN A 103 -3.92 -1.77 8.05
C ASN A 103 -5.17 -2.66 8.27
N SER A 104 -5.21 -3.86 7.69
CA SER A 104 -6.20 -4.91 8.01
C SER A 104 -5.86 -5.65 9.31
N PRO A 105 -6.80 -6.42 9.90
CA PRO A 105 -6.49 -7.29 11.04
C PRO A 105 -5.39 -8.32 10.73
N ASN A 106 -5.40 -8.90 9.52
CA ASN A 106 -4.46 -9.96 9.13
C ASN A 106 -3.03 -9.46 8.98
N VAL A 107 -2.81 -8.24 8.47
CA VAL A 107 -1.44 -7.69 8.38
C VAL A 107 -0.84 -7.42 9.77
N ARG A 108 -1.68 -7.03 10.75
CA ARG A 108 -1.25 -6.85 12.14
C ARG A 108 -0.90 -8.18 12.79
N ALA A 109 -1.75 -9.19 12.65
CA ALA A 109 -1.49 -10.53 13.17
C ALA A 109 -0.23 -11.16 12.55
N ALA A 110 -0.01 -10.96 11.25
CA ALA A 110 1.21 -11.41 10.58
C ALA A 110 2.46 -10.62 11.02
N GLY A 111 2.33 -9.32 11.29
CA GLY A 111 3.40 -8.48 11.85
C GLY A 111 3.81 -8.94 13.25
N GLU A 112 2.84 -9.17 14.12
CA GLU A 112 3.04 -9.72 15.47
C GLU A 112 3.74 -11.09 15.43
N TRP A 113 3.31 -11.98 14.54
CA TRP A 113 3.95 -13.27 14.33
C TRP A 113 5.40 -13.14 13.82
N THR A 114 5.63 -12.24 12.86
CA THR A 114 6.96 -11.98 12.29
C THR A 114 7.92 -11.46 13.37
N MET A 115 7.45 -10.53 14.21
CA MET A 115 8.22 -10.07 15.36
C MET A 115 8.51 -11.22 16.34
N GLY A 116 7.57 -12.14 16.54
CA GLY A 116 7.78 -13.36 17.31
C GLY A 116 8.93 -14.21 16.75
N LYS A 117 8.92 -14.49 15.45
CA LYS A 117 9.99 -15.24 14.76
C LYS A 117 11.34 -14.55 14.85
N MET A 118 11.39 -13.25 14.64
CA MET A 118 12.63 -12.48 14.79
C MET A 118 13.20 -12.56 16.22
N LYS A 119 12.34 -12.56 17.25
CA LYS A 119 12.76 -12.75 18.65
C LYS A 119 13.25 -14.18 18.92
N GLU A 120 12.59 -15.20 18.36
CA GLU A 120 13.04 -16.60 18.44
C GLU A 120 14.46 -16.79 17.87
N TRP A 121 14.76 -16.10 16.76
CA TRP A 121 16.09 -16.05 16.16
C TRP A 121 17.09 -15.14 16.89
N GLN A 122 16.70 -14.59 18.04
CA GLN A 122 17.56 -13.77 18.91
C GLN A 122 18.00 -12.45 18.25
N LEU A 123 17.21 -11.89 17.33
CA LEU A 123 17.47 -10.56 16.78
C LEU A 123 17.31 -9.51 17.89
N THR A 124 18.17 -8.49 17.84
CA THR A 124 18.11 -7.35 18.75
C THR A 124 17.22 -6.25 18.17
N ASN A 125 16.58 -5.46 19.05
CA ASN A 125 15.76 -4.30 18.66
C ASN A 125 14.53 -4.62 17.77
N VAL A 126 13.85 -5.74 17.98
CA VAL A 126 12.63 -6.10 17.22
C VAL A 126 11.43 -5.26 17.68
N HIS A 127 10.91 -4.40 16.81
CA HIS A 127 9.73 -3.57 17.05
C HIS A 127 9.03 -3.23 15.72
N GLU A 128 7.78 -2.77 15.80
CA GLU A 128 7.05 -2.23 14.65
C GLU A 128 7.26 -0.71 14.53
N GLU A 129 7.44 -0.24 13.31
CA GLU A 129 7.45 1.18 12.98
C GLU A 129 6.10 1.58 12.37
N THR A 130 5.30 2.31 13.14
CA THR A 130 3.96 2.72 12.72
C THR A 130 3.94 4.10 12.09
N TRP A 131 3.13 4.30 11.06
CA TRP A 131 2.82 5.61 10.50
C TRP A 131 1.29 5.81 10.43
N PRO A 132 0.79 7.05 10.45
CA PRO A 132 -0.65 7.32 10.43
C PRO A 132 -1.24 7.02 9.05
N PHE A 133 -1.69 5.77 8.82
CA PHE A 133 -2.30 5.34 7.57
C PHE A 133 -3.80 5.72 7.45
N GLY A 134 -4.50 5.84 8.58
CA GLY A 134 -5.94 6.11 8.62
C GLY A 134 -6.77 4.86 8.90
N ARG A 135 -7.94 4.72 8.24
CA ARG A 135 -8.87 3.62 8.49
C ARG A 135 -8.37 2.31 7.87
N GLY A 136 -8.43 1.25 8.67
CA GLY A 136 -8.23 -0.12 8.19
C GLY A 136 -9.42 -0.62 7.37
N TRP A 137 -9.24 -1.75 6.71
CA TRP A 137 -10.30 -2.37 5.91
C TRP A 137 -10.15 -3.90 5.92
N SER A 138 -11.28 -4.58 6.02
CA SER A 138 -11.42 -6.02 5.83
C SER A 138 -12.76 -6.29 5.15
N ASN A 139 -12.79 -7.27 4.25
CA ASN A 139 -14.02 -7.72 3.63
C ASN A 139 -14.61 -8.88 4.44
N GLU A 140 -15.78 -8.69 5.03
CA GLU A 140 -16.52 -9.75 5.72
C GLU A 140 -17.45 -10.50 4.76
N HIS A 141 -18.18 -9.76 3.92
CA HIS A 141 -19.13 -10.33 2.99
C HIS A 141 -19.33 -9.43 1.78
N THR A 142 -19.41 -10.03 0.60
CA THR A 142 -19.83 -9.35 -0.63
C THR A 142 -20.68 -10.30 -1.44
N SER A 143 -21.85 -9.81 -1.85
CA SER A 143 -22.76 -10.51 -2.75
C SER A 143 -23.29 -9.52 -3.77
N ALA A 144 -23.33 -9.93 -5.03
CA ALA A 144 -23.95 -9.16 -6.10
C ALA A 144 -24.77 -10.11 -6.97
N GLU A 145 -25.98 -9.69 -7.30
CA GLU A 145 -26.96 -10.51 -7.99
C GLU A 145 -27.70 -9.62 -8.99
N MET A 146 -27.88 -10.10 -10.22
CA MET A 146 -28.84 -9.49 -11.12
C MET A 146 -30.21 -10.06 -10.80
N ILE A 147 -31.17 -9.19 -10.46
CA ILE A 147 -32.54 -9.61 -10.11
C ILE A 147 -33.45 -9.64 -11.35
N ALA A 148 -33.24 -8.72 -12.29
CA ALA A 148 -34.02 -8.58 -13.52
C ALA A 148 -33.12 -8.17 -14.70
N PRO A 149 -33.45 -8.54 -15.95
CA PRO A 149 -34.65 -9.28 -16.39
C PRO A 149 -34.56 -10.79 -16.19
N ARG A 150 -33.38 -11.34 -15.95
CA ARG A 150 -33.16 -12.75 -15.61
C ARG A 150 -32.24 -12.82 -14.40
N TYR A 151 -32.59 -13.67 -13.44
CA TYR A 151 -31.79 -13.86 -12.25
C TYR A 151 -30.47 -14.56 -12.57
N PHE A 152 -29.35 -14.00 -12.12
CA PHE A 152 -28.06 -14.69 -12.05
C PHE A 152 -27.12 -14.04 -11.04
N TYR A 153 -26.19 -14.84 -10.51
CA TYR A 153 -25.15 -14.37 -9.61
C TYR A 153 -24.04 -13.63 -10.36
N LEU A 154 -23.57 -12.52 -9.78
CA LEU A 154 -22.43 -11.78 -10.27
C LEU A 154 -21.21 -12.17 -9.44
N ILE A 155 -20.11 -12.53 -10.13
CA ILE A 155 -18.80 -12.63 -9.49
C ILE A 155 -18.32 -11.20 -9.30
N ALA A 156 -18.38 -10.72 -8.06
CA ALA A 156 -18.01 -9.35 -7.71
C ALA A 156 -17.08 -9.34 -6.49
N TYR A 157 -16.09 -8.47 -6.55
CA TYR A 157 -15.18 -8.19 -5.45
C TYR A 157 -15.27 -6.70 -5.11
N PRO A 158 -15.37 -6.35 -3.82
CA PRO A 158 -15.37 -4.96 -3.44
C PRO A 158 -13.99 -4.36 -3.68
N LYS A 159 -13.95 -3.12 -4.13
CA LYS A 159 -12.70 -2.38 -4.17
C LYS A 159 -12.24 -2.13 -2.74
N VAL A 160 -10.95 -2.32 -2.48
CA VAL A 160 -10.38 -2.08 -1.15
C VAL A 160 -10.71 -0.67 -0.66
N TRP A 161 -11.02 -0.54 0.63
CA TRP A 161 -11.43 0.69 1.30
C TRP A 161 -12.81 1.25 0.92
N THR A 162 -13.62 0.54 0.13
CA THR A 162 -15.03 0.92 -0.03
C THR A 162 -15.80 0.64 1.26
N PRO A 163 -16.66 1.58 1.71
CA PRO A 163 -17.55 1.32 2.83
C PRO A 163 -18.56 0.23 2.47
N GLY A 164 -18.99 -0.52 3.49
CA GLY A 164 -20.11 -1.46 3.35
C GLY A 164 -21.45 -0.73 3.17
N THR A 165 -22.47 -1.48 2.75
CA THR A 165 -23.86 -1.02 2.71
C THR A 165 -24.58 -1.40 4.00
N ASN A 166 -25.60 -0.63 4.38
CA ASN A 166 -26.48 -0.96 5.52
C ASN A 166 -27.53 -2.00 5.10
N GLY A 167 -27.08 -3.21 4.76
CA GLY A 167 -27.89 -4.29 4.21
C GLY A 167 -27.97 -4.29 2.69
N SER A 168 -28.91 -5.07 2.16
CA SER A 168 -29.09 -5.24 0.72
C SER A 168 -29.56 -3.94 0.05
N VAL A 169 -28.88 -3.55 -1.02
CA VAL A 169 -29.23 -2.39 -1.84
C VAL A 169 -29.67 -2.88 -3.21
N THR A 170 -30.81 -2.39 -3.68
CA THR A 170 -31.35 -2.69 -5.01
C THR A 170 -31.52 -1.40 -5.80
N GLY A 171 -31.18 -1.43 -7.08
CA GLY A 171 -31.22 -0.27 -7.95
C GLY A 171 -30.95 -0.66 -9.40
N ASP A 172 -31.27 0.26 -10.31
CA ASP A 172 -31.03 0.04 -11.74
C ASP A 172 -29.54 0.09 -12.05
N ALA A 173 -29.06 -0.82 -12.88
CA ALA A 173 -27.73 -0.73 -13.48
C ALA A 173 -27.77 0.19 -14.71
N VAL A 174 -26.88 1.17 -14.78
CA VAL A 174 -26.75 2.08 -15.93
C VAL A 174 -25.31 2.12 -16.38
N LEU A 175 -25.12 1.93 -17.70
CA LEU A 175 -23.83 2.12 -18.34
C LEU A 175 -23.56 3.61 -18.56
N VAL A 176 -22.49 4.10 -17.96
CA VAL A 176 -22.08 5.51 -18.00
C VAL A 176 -20.58 5.55 -18.34
N PRO A 177 -20.23 5.57 -19.64
CA PRO A 177 -18.83 5.66 -20.05
C PRO A 177 -18.31 7.07 -19.72
N MET A 178 -17.54 7.18 -18.64
CA MET A 178 -16.88 8.42 -18.23
C MET A 178 -15.39 8.28 -18.51
N ALA A 179 -14.96 8.75 -19.68
CA ALA A 179 -13.56 8.67 -20.09
C ALA A 179 -12.82 9.97 -19.79
N LYS A 180 -13.54 11.11 -19.73
CA LYS A 180 -12.96 12.43 -19.51
C LYS A 180 -13.68 13.19 -18.41
N GLU A 181 -12.99 14.18 -17.86
CA GLU A 181 -13.55 15.02 -16.79
C GLU A 181 -14.83 15.76 -17.25
N GLU A 182 -14.92 16.13 -18.53
CA GLU A 182 -16.12 16.80 -19.05
C GLU A 182 -17.38 15.92 -19.04
N ASP A 183 -17.21 14.59 -18.99
CA ASP A 183 -18.34 13.66 -18.97
C ASP A 183 -19.09 13.68 -17.64
N PHE A 184 -18.43 14.06 -16.53
CA PHE A 184 -19.09 14.16 -15.21
C PHE A 184 -20.20 15.21 -15.20
N ALA A 185 -20.05 16.30 -15.97
CA ALA A 185 -21.07 17.34 -16.07
C ALA A 185 -22.37 16.83 -16.71
N LYS A 186 -22.28 15.87 -17.64
CA LYS A 186 -23.43 15.31 -18.38
C LYS A 186 -24.35 14.48 -17.50
N TYR A 187 -23.79 13.79 -16.51
CA TYR A 187 -24.51 12.84 -15.65
C TYR A 187 -24.82 13.37 -14.25
N LYS A 188 -24.48 14.64 -13.99
CA LYS A 188 -24.72 15.30 -12.70
C LYS A 188 -26.20 15.24 -12.32
N GLY A 189 -26.48 14.68 -11.15
CA GLY A 189 -27.84 14.57 -10.59
C GLY A 189 -28.69 13.40 -11.11
N GLN A 190 -28.23 12.64 -12.10
CA GLN A 190 -29.01 11.55 -12.72
C GLN A 190 -28.72 10.16 -12.12
N LEU A 191 -27.58 10.00 -11.44
CA LEU A 191 -27.05 8.69 -11.02
C LEU A 191 -27.44 8.28 -9.58
N LYS A 192 -28.27 9.09 -8.90
CA LYS A 192 -28.65 8.81 -7.51
C LYS A 192 -29.45 7.50 -7.43
N GLY A 193 -28.98 6.57 -6.60
CA GLY A 193 -29.63 5.27 -6.37
C GLY A 193 -29.45 4.25 -7.50
N LYS A 194 -28.54 4.50 -8.44
CA LYS A 194 -28.25 3.61 -9.57
C LYS A 194 -26.88 2.96 -9.40
N PHE A 195 -26.72 1.74 -9.88
CA PHE A 195 -25.43 1.08 -10.00
C PHE A 195 -24.78 1.49 -11.32
N VAL A 196 -23.64 2.16 -11.24
CA VAL A 196 -22.97 2.74 -12.41
C VAL A 196 -21.93 1.76 -12.94
N LEU A 197 -22.10 1.34 -14.20
CA LEU A 197 -21.09 0.60 -14.94
C LEU A 197 -20.26 1.61 -15.73
N SER A 198 -18.99 1.79 -15.37
CA SER A 198 -18.16 2.87 -15.92
C SER A 198 -17.40 2.48 -17.19
N ASP A 199 -17.12 1.19 -17.40
CA ASP A 199 -16.41 0.70 -18.57
C ASP A 199 -17.42 0.15 -19.58
N PRO A 200 -17.52 0.75 -20.79
CA PRO A 200 -18.38 0.22 -21.85
C PRO A 200 -17.77 -0.97 -22.57
N THR A 201 -16.50 -1.30 -22.33
CA THR A 201 -15.77 -2.32 -23.04
C THR A 201 -15.98 -3.66 -22.34
N PRO A 202 -16.77 -4.58 -22.92
CA PRO A 202 -16.73 -5.95 -22.43
C PRO A 202 -15.30 -6.48 -22.61
N PRO A 203 -14.72 -7.13 -21.60
CA PRO A 203 -13.42 -7.77 -21.76
C PRO A 203 -13.48 -8.74 -22.94
N ASP A 204 -12.46 -8.74 -23.78
CA ASP A 204 -12.29 -9.73 -24.85
C ASP A 204 -11.98 -11.09 -24.21
N LEU A 205 -13.05 -11.85 -23.92
CA LEU A 205 -12.95 -13.18 -23.32
C LEU A 205 -12.66 -14.20 -24.41
N LYS A 206 -11.37 -14.37 -24.71
CA LYS A 206 -10.91 -15.44 -25.59
C LYS A 206 -11.18 -16.79 -24.92
N PRO A 207 -11.68 -17.80 -25.66
CA PRO A 207 -11.79 -19.15 -25.14
C PRO A 207 -10.44 -19.64 -24.61
N HIS A 208 -10.44 -20.12 -23.36
CA HIS A 208 -9.26 -20.68 -22.72
C HIS A 208 -9.18 -22.17 -23.06
N PHE A 209 -8.29 -22.54 -23.98
CA PHE A 209 -8.07 -23.94 -24.38
C PHE A 209 -6.84 -24.56 -23.72
N GLU A 210 -6.00 -23.73 -23.11
CA GLU A 210 -4.80 -24.19 -22.41
C GLU A 210 -5.16 -24.64 -20.99
N PRO A 211 -4.46 -25.63 -20.43
CA PRO A 211 -4.63 -26.01 -19.03
C PRO A 211 -4.01 -24.96 -18.09
N ASP A 212 -4.73 -24.59 -17.02
CA ASP A 212 -4.24 -23.65 -15.98
C ASP A 212 -2.98 -24.16 -15.26
N ALA A 213 -2.85 -25.48 -15.19
CA ALA A 213 -1.71 -26.15 -14.59
C ALA A 213 -1.25 -27.27 -15.53
N HIS A 214 0.05 -27.27 -15.83
CA HIS A 214 0.71 -28.41 -16.45
C HIS A 214 1.71 -28.99 -15.46
N ARG A 215 1.87 -30.31 -15.50
CA ARG A 215 2.93 -30.96 -14.76
C ARG A 215 4.23 -30.71 -15.51
N TYR A 216 5.19 -30.07 -14.85
CA TYR A 216 6.52 -29.93 -15.42
C TYR A 216 7.11 -31.30 -15.74
N THR A 217 7.65 -31.40 -16.94
CA THR A 217 8.50 -32.51 -17.37
C THR A 217 9.86 -32.43 -16.66
N ASP A 218 10.59 -33.55 -16.61
CA ASP A 218 11.92 -33.58 -16.01
C ASP A 218 12.89 -32.60 -16.69
N ALA A 219 12.70 -32.35 -18.00
CA ALA A 219 13.47 -31.37 -18.75
C ALA A 219 13.15 -29.93 -18.31
N GLU A 220 11.86 -29.57 -18.19
CA GLU A 220 11.45 -28.24 -17.73
C GLU A 220 11.86 -27.98 -16.27
N LEU A 221 11.82 -29.00 -15.41
CA LEU A 221 12.34 -28.89 -14.04
C LEU A 221 13.86 -28.67 -14.02
N ALA A 222 14.60 -29.35 -14.89
CA ALA A 222 16.04 -29.16 -15.02
C ALA A 222 16.39 -27.75 -15.53
N ASP A 223 15.60 -27.21 -16.46
CA ASP A 223 15.77 -25.85 -16.97
C ASP A 223 15.45 -24.80 -15.89
N LEU A 224 14.38 -24.99 -15.10
CA LEU A 224 14.06 -24.12 -13.96
C LEU A 224 15.15 -24.17 -12.87
N ALA A 225 15.74 -25.34 -12.62
CA ALA A 225 16.85 -25.48 -11.67
C ALA A 225 18.13 -24.77 -12.14
N ASN A 226 18.26 -24.49 -13.44
CA ASN A 226 19.40 -23.81 -14.04
C ASN A 226 19.23 -22.29 -14.12
N GLU A 227 18.21 -21.69 -13.49
CA GLU A 227 18.04 -20.23 -13.46
C GLU A 227 19.33 -19.55 -13.00
N THR A 228 20.00 -18.89 -13.96
CA THR A 228 21.26 -18.21 -13.72
C THR A 228 21.01 -17.00 -12.83
N ILE A 229 21.75 -16.89 -11.74
CA ILE A 229 21.77 -15.70 -10.88
C ILE A 229 21.92 -14.47 -11.79
N PRO A 230 20.97 -13.51 -11.78
CA PRO A 230 21.06 -12.33 -12.62
C PRO A 230 22.43 -11.66 -12.44
N GLY A 231 23.12 -11.40 -13.56
CA GLY A 231 24.39 -10.69 -13.55
C GLY A 231 24.26 -9.31 -12.89
N PRO A 232 25.39 -8.66 -12.53
CA PRO A 232 25.38 -7.38 -11.84
C PRO A 232 24.47 -6.38 -12.56
N ARG A 233 23.56 -5.77 -11.81
CA ARG A 233 22.63 -4.76 -12.31
C ARG A 233 23.46 -3.56 -12.79
N ASN A 234 23.48 -3.30 -14.11
CA ASN A 234 24.16 -2.14 -14.68
C ASN A 234 23.69 -0.85 -13.96
N GLU A 235 24.64 -0.15 -13.35
CA GLU A 235 24.42 1.02 -12.49
C GLU A 235 24.09 2.30 -13.29
N ASP A 236 24.13 2.23 -14.62
CA ASP A 236 24.04 3.39 -15.52
C ASP A 236 22.61 3.92 -15.78
N ARG A 237 21.59 3.47 -15.04
CA ARG A 237 20.18 3.89 -15.27
C ARG A 237 19.78 5.23 -14.64
N PHE A 238 20.72 5.92 -13.98
CA PHE A 238 20.47 7.22 -13.32
C PHE A 238 21.43 8.33 -13.75
N ALA A 239 22.09 8.21 -14.90
CA ALA A 239 22.93 9.26 -15.49
C ALA A 239 22.17 10.13 -16.50
#